data_AF-A0A941TXX4-F1
#
_entry.id   AF-A0A941TXX4-F1
#
_cell.length_a   1.000
_cell.length_b   1.000
_cell.length_c   1.000
_cell.angle_alpha   90.00
_cell.angle_beta   90.00
_cell.angle_gamma   90.00
#
_symmetry.space_group_name_H-M   'P 1'
#
loop_
_entity.id
_entity.type
_entity.pdbx_description
1 polymer ?
#
loop_
_entity_poly.entity_id
_entity_poly.type
_entity_poly.pdbx_seq_one_letter_code
_entity_poly.pdbx_strand_id
1 'polypeptide(L)'
;MQPERARPGRLAAALLAALLAACAGGSGQREAAPAPPVSPASANAAVLADYLAMLQRLIAGPPTQQAEILASAEHDYAIAPTPSHELRLAMILGTHGHPGTNLTRAQGMLRELLANPEMLLPGERALAALELSQLDDHLTLEAENRRLQAESVRTDHAMVANANKRLQSEMDENARLRKELDAARAKLDAIANIERSLNERKSGNTGR
;
A
#
# COMPACT_ATOMS: atom_id res chain seq x y z
N MET A 1 -28.58 -67.57 -53.21
CA MET A 1 -28.87 -67.79 -51.78
C MET A 1 -28.55 -66.50 -51.04
N GLN A 2 -29.58 -65.84 -50.49
CA GLN A 2 -29.52 -64.67 -49.59
C GLN A 2 -28.94 -65.07 -48.20
N PRO A 3 -28.70 -64.16 -47.23
CA PRO A 3 -28.94 -62.68 -47.15
C PRO A 3 -27.68 -61.86 -46.72
N GLU A 4 -27.46 -60.56 -46.98
CA GLU A 4 -28.22 -59.29 -46.81
C GLU A 4 -28.46 -58.81 -45.36
N ARG A 5 -27.56 -57.89 -44.95
CA ARG A 5 -27.64 -56.70 -44.05
C ARG A 5 -28.79 -56.54 -43.04
N ALA A 6 -28.42 -56.21 -41.79
CA ALA A 6 -29.17 -55.27 -40.94
C ALA A 6 -28.24 -54.49 -39.98
N ARG A 7 -28.41 -53.16 -39.93
CA ARG A 7 -27.65 -52.17 -39.13
C ARG A 7 -28.21 -52.05 -37.71
N PRO A 8 -27.40 -51.92 -36.64
CA PRO A 8 -27.89 -51.55 -35.32
C PRO A 8 -27.89 -50.02 -35.15
N GLY A 9 -28.87 -49.35 -35.76
CA GLY A 9 -29.12 -47.92 -35.58
C GLY A 9 -30.41 -47.68 -34.82
N ARG A 10 -30.54 -48.17 -33.57
CA ARG A 10 -31.76 -47.98 -32.75
C ARG A 10 -31.55 -47.88 -31.23
N LEU A 11 -30.33 -47.63 -30.74
CA LEU A 11 -30.09 -47.46 -29.29
C LEU A 11 -29.71 -46.04 -28.86
N ALA A 12 -29.51 -45.10 -29.79
CA ALA A 12 -29.13 -43.72 -29.48
C ALA A 12 -30.31 -42.75 -29.30
N ALA A 13 -31.55 -43.17 -29.55
CA ALA A 13 -32.72 -42.27 -29.55
C ALA A 13 -33.54 -42.27 -28.23
N ALA A 14 -33.24 -43.17 -27.29
CA ALA A 14 -34.05 -43.32 -26.06
C ALA A 14 -33.54 -42.50 -24.86
N LEU A 15 -32.31 -41.96 -24.90
CA LEU A 15 -31.77 -41.18 -23.78
C LEU A 15 -32.00 -39.66 -23.89
N LEU A 16 -32.46 -39.15 -25.05
CA LEU A 16 -32.65 -37.71 -25.27
C LEU A 16 -34.07 -37.20 -24.95
N ALA A 17 -35.03 -38.08 -24.63
CA ALA A 17 -36.42 -37.69 -24.37
C ALA A 17 -36.72 -37.38 -22.88
N ALA A 18 -35.77 -37.62 -21.96
CA ALA A 18 -35.97 -37.40 -20.53
C ALA A 18 -35.56 -35.99 -20.04
N LEU A 19 -35.01 -35.14 -20.91
CA LEU A 19 -34.46 -33.82 -20.53
C LEU A 19 -35.29 -32.60 -20.98
N LEU A 20 -36.47 -32.79 -21.58
CA LEU A 20 -37.32 -31.68 -22.08
C LEU A 20 -38.75 -31.62 -21.50
N ALA A 21 -39.07 -32.41 -20.48
CA ALA A 21 -40.42 -32.46 -19.90
C ALA A 21 -40.54 -31.78 -18.51
N ALA A 22 -39.87 -30.64 -18.30
CA ALA A 22 -40.02 -29.86 -17.05
C ALA A 22 -40.51 -28.42 -17.25
N CYS A 23 -40.83 -28.00 -18.48
CA CYS A 23 -41.36 -26.66 -18.78
C CYS A 23 -42.75 -26.73 -19.45
N ALA A 24 -43.77 -27.14 -18.68
CA ALA A 24 -45.17 -26.82 -18.93
C ALA A 24 -45.88 -26.91 -17.57
N GLY A 25 -46.07 -25.80 -16.87
CA GLY A 25 -47.17 -24.89 -17.19
C GLY A 25 -48.49 -25.37 -16.57
N GLY A 26 -48.47 -25.78 -15.29
CA GLY A 26 -49.68 -26.06 -14.52
C GLY A 26 -50.14 -24.79 -13.79
N SER A 27 -51.11 -24.10 -14.37
CA SER A 27 -51.86 -23.02 -13.73
C SER A 27 -52.77 -23.60 -12.64
N GLY A 28 -52.20 -23.85 -11.47
CA GLY A 28 -52.93 -23.99 -10.22
C GLY A 28 -52.70 -22.73 -9.39
N GLN A 29 -53.77 -22.04 -9.00
CA GLN A 29 -53.71 -21.04 -7.93
C GLN A 29 -53.23 -21.76 -6.66
N ARG A 30 -51.92 -21.79 -6.47
CA ARG A 30 -51.31 -22.23 -5.23
C ARG A 30 -51.34 -21.01 -4.33
N GLU A 31 -52.26 -21.04 -3.38
CA GLU A 31 -52.31 -20.13 -2.25
C GLU A 31 -50.87 -19.95 -1.74
N ALA A 32 -50.38 -18.71 -1.74
CA ALA A 32 -49.01 -18.40 -1.40
C ALA A 32 -48.74 -18.93 0.01
N ALA A 33 -47.97 -20.02 0.10
CA ALA A 33 -47.49 -20.51 1.38
C ALA A 33 -46.77 -19.33 2.07
N PRO A 34 -47.05 -19.07 3.36
CA PRO A 34 -46.39 -17.99 4.07
C PRO A 34 -44.87 -18.19 3.95
N ALA A 35 -44.15 -17.14 3.57
CA ALA A 35 -42.70 -17.19 3.46
C ALA A 35 -42.12 -17.77 4.76
N PRO A 36 -41.16 -18.72 4.68
CA PRO A 36 -40.55 -19.27 5.87
C PRO A 36 -39.99 -18.11 6.72
N PRO A 37 -40.11 -18.16 8.06
CA PRO A 37 -39.59 -17.11 8.91
C PRO A 37 -38.09 -16.97 8.66
N VAL A 38 -37.65 -15.78 8.27
CA VAL A 38 -36.23 -15.48 8.09
C VAL A 38 -35.55 -15.71 9.44
N SER A 39 -34.63 -16.65 9.49
CA SER A 39 -33.86 -16.90 10.71
C SER A 39 -33.01 -15.65 11.02
N PRO A 40 -32.87 -15.24 12.29
CA PRO A 40 -31.98 -14.14 12.66
C PRO A 40 -30.53 -14.39 12.19
N ALA A 41 -30.12 -15.66 12.13
CA ALA A 41 -28.81 -16.05 11.59
C ALA A 41 -28.69 -15.77 10.09
N SER A 42 -29.73 -16.04 9.30
CA SER A 42 -29.72 -15.77 7.84
C SER A 42 -29.78 -14.28 7.54
N ALA A 43 -30.53 -13.50 8.35
CA ALA A 43 -30.56 -12.05 8.22
C ALA A 43 -29.19 -11.42 8.52
N ASN A 44 -28.53 -11.86 9.59
CA ASN A 44 -27.18 -11.40 9.94
C ASN A 44 -26.14 -11.74 8.86
N ALA A 45 -26.22 -12.93 8.26
CA ALA A 45 -25.33 -13.32 7.17
C ALA A 45 -25.54 -12.48 5.90
N ALA A 46 -26.79 -12.15 5.57
CA ALA A 46 -27.10 -11.30 4.41
C ALA A 46 -26.55 -9.88 4.58
N VAL A 47 -26.66 -9.30 5.78
CA VAL A 47 -26.11 -7.97 6.09
C VAL A 47 -24.58 -7.96 5.95
N LEU A 48 -23.89 -8.98 6.50
CA LEU A 48 -22.44 -9.11 6.35
C LEU A 48 -22.02 -9.27 4.88
N ALA A 49 -22.78 -10.03 4.09
CA ALA A 49 -22.51 -10.19 2.66
C ALA A 49 -22.64 -8.85 1.90
N ASP A 50 -23.58 -7.98 2.29
CA ASP A 50 -23.73 -6.66 1.70
C ASP A 50 -22.51 -5.76 1.96
N TYR A 51 -22.01 -5.74 3.21
CA TYR A 51 -20.78 -5.01 3.55
C TYR A 51 -19.58 -5.50 2.73
N LEU A 52 -19.37 -6.82 2.64
CA LEU A 52 -18.25 -7.39 1.90
C LEU A 52 -18.37 -7.16 0.38
N ALA A 53 -19.56 -7.26 -0.18
CA ALA A 53 -19.80 -6.97 -1.60
C ALA A 53 -19.50 -5.50 -1.94
N MET A 54 -19.90 -4.59 -1.05
CA MET A 54 -19.60 -3.17 -1.18
C MET A 54 -18.09 -2.89 -1.10
N LEU A 55 -17.38 -3.49 -0.15
CA LEU A 55 -15.92 -3.40 -0.06
C LEU A 55 -15.21 -3.97 -1.29
N GLN A 56 -15.66 -5.12 -1.79
CA GLN A 56 -15.11 -5.72 -3.00
C GLN A 56 -15.27 -4.78 -4.21
N ARG A 57 -16.44 -4.13 -4.34
CA ARG A 57 -16.69 -3.16 -5.40
C ARG A 57 -15.84 -1.90 -5.25
N LEU A 58 -15.63 -1.43 -4.02
CA LEU A 58 -14.74 -0.30 -3.73
C LEU A 58 -13.30 -0.61 -4.16
N ILE A 59 -12.77 -1.77 -3.77
CA ILE A 59 -11.38 -2.15 -4.06
C ILE A 59 -11.17 -2.45 -5.55
N ALA A 60 -12.13 -3.11 -6.22
CA ALA A 60 -12.01 -3.49 -7.62
C ALA A 60 -12.39 -2.37 -8.61
N GLY A 61 -13.10 -1.35 -8.15
CA GLY A 61 -13.62 -0.26 -8.99
C GLY A 61 -12.56 0.77 -9.40
N PRO A 62 -12.77 1.49 -10.52
CA PRO A 62 -11.91 2.63 -10.88
C PRO A 62 -12.10 3.81 -9.89
N PRO A 63 -11.16 4.78 -9.85
CA PRO A 63 -11.19 5.89 -8.90
C PRO A 63 -12.49 6.71 -8.90
N THR A 64 -13.15 6.85 -10.06
CA THR A 64 -14.45 7.54 -10.16
C THR A 64 -15.55 6.79 -9.42
N GLN A 65 -15.61 5.47 -9.57
CA GLN A 65 -16.58 4.63 -8.87
C GLN A 65 -16.30 4.59 -7.36
N GLN A 66 -15.02 4.60 -6.97
CA GLN A 66 -14.63 4.70 -5.56
C GLN A 66 -15.12 6.00 -4.93
N ALA A 67 -15.00 7.13 -5.64
CA ALA A 67 -15.51 8.42 -5.20
C ALA A 67 -17.04 8.45 -5.09
N GLU A 68 -17.75 7.82 -6.04
CA GLU A 68 -19.21 7.69 -5.98
C GLU A 68 -19.68 6.89 -4.76
N ILE A 69 -19.03 5.75 -4.47
CA ILE A 69 -19.35 4.91 -3.31
C ILE A 69 -19.12 5.67 -2.00
N LEU A 70 -18.00 6.39 -1.89
CA LEU A 70 -17.73 7.21 -0.71
C LEU A 70 -18.75 8.35 -0.58
N ALA A 71 -19.02 9.08 -1.66
CA ALA A 71 -19.96 10.19 -1.65
C ALA A 71 -21.38 9.73 -1.26
N SER A 72 -21.82 8.55 -1.75
CA SER A 72 -23.12 8.01 -1.35
C SER A 72 -23.14 7.66 0.14
N ALA A 73 -22.08 7.03 0.66
CA ALA A 73 -22.00 6.68 2.07
C ALA A 73 -21.96 7.92 3.00
N GLU A 74 -21.23 8.96 2.60
CA GLU A 74 -21.22 10.23 3.32
C GLU A 74 -22.60 10.91 3.31
N HIS A 75 -23.29 10.85 2.17
CA HIS A 75 -24.64 11.38 2.04
C HIS A 75 -25.65 10.62 2.92
N ASP A 76 -25.63 9.29 2.89
CA ASP A 76 -26.51 8.43 3.69
C ASP A 76 -26.31 8.66 5.19
N TYR A 77 -25.06 8.80 5.62
CA TYR A 77 -24.73 9.13 7.01
C TYR A 77 -25.19 10.55 7.39
N ALA A 78 -25.03 11.53 6.50
CA ALA A 78 -25.44 12.90 6.74
C ALA A 78 -26.98 13.06 6.84
N ILE A 79 -27.74 12.29 6.04
CA ILE A 79 -29.20 12.28 6.10
C ILE A 79 -29.70 11.53 7.35
N ALA A 80 -29.11 10.37 7.65
CA ALA A 80 -29.53 9.52 8.73
C ALA A 80 -28.32 8.86 9.40
N PRO A 81 -27.82 9.41 10.52
CA PRO A 81 -26.66 8.88 11.24
C PRO A 81 -27.06 7.65 12.07
N THR A 82 -27.39 6.56 11.38
CA THR A 82 -27.68 5.27 12.02
C THR A 82 -26.37 4.50 12.26
N PRO A 83 -26.31 3.59 13.26
CA PRO A 83 -25.11 2.79 13.52
C PRO A 83 -24.61 2.00 12.29
N SER A 84 -25.53 1.49 11.47
CA SER A 84 -25.18 0.78 10.23
C SER A 84 -24.63 1.72 9.14
N HIS A 85 -25.17 2.94 8.99
CA HIS A 85 -24.60 3.93 8.06
C HIS A 85 -23.23 4.42 8.53
N GLU A 86 -23.06 4.60 9.83
CA GLU A 86 -21.77 4.95 10.41
C GLU A 86 -20.73 3.83 10.20
N LEU A 87 -21.10 2.57 10.46
CA LEU A 87 -20.23 1.43 10.20
C LEU A 87 -19.85 1.33 8.72
N ARG A 88 -20.83 1.48 7.82
CA ARG A 88 -20.61 1.50 6.37
C ARG A 88 -19.59 2.57 5.97
N LEU A 89 -19.78 3.80 6.44
CA LEU A 89 -18.87 4.90 6.14
C LEU A 89 -17.48 4.65 6.74
N ALA A 90 -17.40 4.17 7.98
CA ALA A 90 -16.14 3.86 8.64
C ALA A 90 -15.35 2.78 7.90
N MET A 91 -16.01 1.72 7.43
CA MET A 91 -15.38 0.66 6.63
C MET A 91 -14.85 1.18 5.29
N ILE A 92 -15.61 2.04 4.61
CA ILE A 92 -15.15 2.66 3.35
C ILE A 92 -13.92 3.53 3.64
N LEU A 93 -13.96 4.40 4.65
CA LEU A 93 -12.82 5.26 5.00
C LEU A 93 -11.60 4.48 5.48
N GLY A 94 -11.81 3.33 6.12
CA GLY A 94 -10.77 2.41 6.61
C GLY A 94 -10.12 1.59 5.49
N THR A 95 -10.79 1.43 4.35
CA THR A 95 -10.26 0.65 3.23
C THR A 95 -9.08 1.37 2.59
N HIS A 96 -7.97 0.65 2.41
CA HIS A 96 -6.77 1.21 1.78
C HIS A 96 -6.88 1.22 0.25
N GLY A 97 -6.12 2.12 -0.39
CA GLY A 97 -5.89 2.08 -1.83
C GLY A 97 -6.90 2.85 -2.67
N HIS A 98 -7.71 3.72 -2.06
CA HIS A 98 -8.56 4.67 -2.80
C HIS A 98 -8.33 6.12 -2.33
N PRO A 99 -8.66 7.14 -3.14
CA PRO A 99 -8.37 8.55 -2.82
C PRO A 99 -9.06 9.10 -1.56
N GLY A 100 -10.11 8.43 -1.11
CA GLY A 100 -10.93 8.84 0.03
C GLY A 100 -10.57 8.15 1.35
N THR A 101 -9.52 7.34 1.39
CA THR A 101 -9.07 6.64 2.60
C THR A 101 -8.72 7.65 3.70
N ASN A 102 -9.27 7.46 4.89
CA ASN A 102 -8.93 8.21 6.09
C ASN A 102 -9.02 7.29 7.32
N LEU A 103 -7.89 6.63 7.61
CA LEU A 103 -7.77 5.62 8.65
C LEU A 103 -8.04 6.17 10.05
N THR A 104 -7.60 7.39 10.35
CA THR A 104 -7.80 8.02 11.66
C THR A 104 -9.27 8.34 11.91
N ARG A 105 -9.98 8.84 10.89
CA ARG A 105 -11.42 9.08 10.98
C ARG A 105 -12.20 7.76 11.14
N ALA A 106 -11.86 6.76 10.34
CA ALA A 106 -12.45 5.42 10.44
C ALA A 106 -12.25 4.81 11.84
N GLN A 107 -11.02 4.85 12.37
CA GLN A 107 -10.69 4.36 13.72
C GLN A 107 -11.53 5.06 14.80
N GLY A 108 -11.70 6.38 14.72
CA GLY A 108 -12.54 7.15 15.65
C GLY A 108 -14.00 6.66 15.63
N MET A 109 -14.59 6.57 14.44
CA MET A 109 -15.98 6.12 14.26
C MET A 109 -16.18 4.68 14.76
N LEU A 110 -15.25 3.76 14.46
CA LEU A 110 -15.34 2.38 14.96
C LEU A 110 -15.23 2.29 16.49
N ARG A 111 -14.41 3.13 17.12
CA ARG A 111 -14.34 3.20 18.60
C ARG A 111 -15.63 3.73 19.20
N GLU A 112 -16.23 4.75 18.60
CA GLU A 112 -17.52 5.30 19.03
C GLU A 112 -18.65 4.27 18.91
N LEU A 113 -18.69 3.53 17.80
CA LEU A 113 -19.63 2.42 17.60
C LEU A 113 -19.44 1.29 18.61
N LEU A 114 -18.19 0.88 18.87
CA LEU A 114 -17.90 -0.18 19.83
C LEU A 114 -18.06 0.25 21.29
N ALA A 115 -18.19 1.55 21.57
CA ALA A 115 -18.56 2.04 22.90
C ALA A 115 -20.04 1.76 23.23
N ASN A 116 -20.90 1.57 22.22
CA ASN A 116 -22.32 1.26 22.38
C ASN A 116 -22.72 0.02 21.55
N PRO A 117 -22.16 -1.16 21.86
CA PRO A 117 -22.22 -2.33 20.99
C PRO A 117 -23.64 -2.93 20.86
N GLU A 118 -24.57 -2.58 21.74
CA GLU A 118 -25.99 -2.96 21.66
C GLU A 118 -26.74 -2.31 20.49
N MET A 119 -26.20 -1.22 19.93
CA MET A 119 -26.78 -0.56 18.75
C MET A 119 -26.45 -1.27 17.43
N LEU A 120 -25.55 -2.25 17.46
CA LEU A 120 -25.11 -3.03 16.30
C LEU A 120 -25.65 -4.46 16.34
N LEU A 121 -25.90 -5.01 15.15
CA LEU A 121 -26.16 -6.45 15.02
C LEU A 121 -24.94 -7.26 15.48
N PRO A 122 -25.11 -8.51 15.94
CA PRO A 122 -23.99 -9.35 16.37
C PRO A 122 -22.89 -9.50 15.31
N GLY A 123 -23.24 -9.60 14.03
CA GLY A 123 -22.27 -9.65 12.93
C GLY A 123 -21.54 -8.33 12.73
N GLU A 124 -22.26 -7.21 12.73
CA GLU A 124 -21.68 -5.87 12.60
C GLU A 124 -20.71 -5.55 13.73
N ARG A 125 -21.02 -5.95 14.96
CA ARG A 125 -20.13 -5.82 16.12
C ARG A 125 -18.81 -6.57 15.92
N ALA A 126 -18.89 -7.82 15.45
CA ALA A 126 -17.70 -8.63 15.19
C ALA A 126 -16.86 -8.03 14.06
N LEU A 127 -17.53 -7.54 13.00
CA LEU A 127 -16.88 -6.87 11.87
C LEU A 127 -16.19 -5.58 12.30
N ALA A 128 -16.87 -4.72 13.07
CA ALA A 128 -16.32 -3.46 13.58
C ALA A 128 -15.11 -3.70 14.50
N ALA A 129 -15.17 -4.71 15.37
CA ALA A 129 -14.04 -5.07 16.24
C ALA A 129 -12.83 -5.58 15.44
N LEU A 130 -13.06 -6.41 14.43
CA LEU A 130 -12.01 -6.89 13.54
C LEU A 130 -11.37 -5.72 12.78
N GLU A 131 -12.18 -4.88 12.14
CA GLU A 131 -11.71 -3.73 11.37
C GLU A 131 -10.91 -2.76 12.26
N LEU A 132 -11.40 -2.47 13.47
CA LEU A 132 -10.67 -1.60 14.40
C LEU A 132 -9.30 -2.16 14.75
N SER A 133 -9.20 -3.48 15.01
CA SER A 133 -7.91 -4.11 15.30
C SER A 133 -6.94 -4.02 14.13
N GLN A 134 -7.43 -4.18 12.91
CA GLN A 134 -6.63 -4.05 11.69
C GLN A 134 -6.16 -2.61 11.47
N LEU A 135 -7.03 -1.62 11.71
CA LEU A 135 -6.67 -0.21 11.60
C LEU A 135 -5.66 0.22 12.68
N ASP A 136 -5.80 -0.27 13.91
CA ASP A 136 -4.86 0.00 15.00
C ASP A 136 -3.46 -0.52 14.66
N ASP A 137 -3.36 -1.73 14.13
CA ASP A 137 -2.10 -2.32 13.66
C ASP A 137 -1.53 -1.50 12.49
N HIS A 138 -2.35 -1.15 11.50
CA HIS A 138 -1.90 -0.40 10.34
C HIS A 138 -1.39 1.00 10.71
N LEU A 139 -2.10 1.73 11.58
CA LEU A 139 -1.69 3.05 12.05
C LEU A 139 -0.40 2.98 12.87
N THR A 140 -0.21 1.91 13.66
CA THR A 140 1.05 1.65 14.37
C THR A 140 2.20 1.44 13.38
N LEU A 141 1.99 0.60 12.37
CA LEU A 141 2.98 0.35 11.32
C LEU A 141 3.33 1.61 10.52
N GLU A 142 2.34 2.44 10.17
CA GLU A 142 2.58 3.72 9.50
C GLU A 142 3.41 4.68 10.36
N ALA A 143 3.10 4.78 11.65
CA ALA A 143 3.83 5.63 12.58
C ALA A 143 5.30 5.18 12.71
N GLU A 144 5.53 3.86 12.85
CA GLU A 144 6.88 3.29 12.88
C GLU A 144 7.62 3.49 11.57
N ASN A 145 6.95 3.31 10.43
CA ASN A 145 7.56 3.53 9.12
C ASN A 145 8.03 4.98 8.96
N ARG A 146 7.18 5.96 9.31
CA ARG A 146 7.55 7.38 9.30
C ARG A 146 8.72 7.68 10.25
N ARG A 147 8.73 7.07 11.44
CA ARG A 147 9.82 7.20 12.42
C ARG A 147 11.14 6.69 11.85
N LEU A 148 11.14 5.49 11.28
CA LEU A 148 12.32 4.85 10.68
C LEU A 148 12.83 5.62 9.46
N GLN A 149 11.94 6.12 8.60
CA GLN A 149 12.32 6.98 7.48
C GLN A 149 13.00 8.27 7.96
N ALA A 150 12.43 8.94 8.96
CA ALA A 150 13.02 10.14 9.53
C ALA A 150 14.39 9.87 10.17
N GLU A 151 14.57 8.71 10.80
CA GLU A 151 15.83 8.28 11.38
C GLU A 151 16.89 7.97 10.32
N SER A 152 16.51 7.30 9.23
CA SER A 152 17.38 7.06 8.07
C SER A 152 17.89 8.37 7.49
N VAL A 153 16.99 9.31 7.19
CA VAL A 153 17.35 10.63 6.64
C VAL A 153 18.33 11.38 7.54
N ARG A 154 18.10 11.38 8.86
CA ARG A 154 19.02 11.99 9.83
C ARG A 154 20.39 11.33 9.81
N THR A 155 20.43 10.00 9.75
CA THR A 155 21.68 9.23 9.74
C THR A 155 22.47 9.51 8.46
N ASP A 156 21.80 9.52 7.31
CA ASP A 156 22.42 9.83 6.01
C ASP A 156 23.00 11.25 6.01
N HIS A 157 22.26 12.23 6.51
CA HIS A 157 22.76 13.60 6.65
C HIS A 157 23.99 13.69 7.57
N ALA A 158 23.99 12.97 8.71
CA ALA A 158 25.14 12.94 9.61
C ALA A 158 26.36 12.28 8.96
N MET A 159 26.17 11.21 8.19
CA MET A 159 27.24 10.53 7.45
C MET A 159 27.84 11.43 6.38
N VAL A 160 27.01 12.10 5.59
CA VAL A 160 27.45 13.06 4.56
C VAL A 160 28.19 14.24 5.19
N ALA A 161 27.69 14.80 6.30
CA ALA A 161 28.36 15.89 7.00
C ALA A 161 29.74 15.47 7.55
N ASN A 162 29.86 14.26 8.10
CA ASN A 162 31.13 13.72 8.57
C ASN A 162 32.11 13.49 7.41
N ALA A 163 31.64 12.88 6.32
CA ALA A 163 32.45 12.68 5.11
C ALA A 163 32.98 14.01 4.54
N ASN A 164 32.12 15.04 4.46
CA ASN A 164 32.51 16.38 4.01
C ASN A 164 33.53 17.03 4.96
N LYS A 165 33.37 16.88 6.28
CA LYS A 165 34.34 17.41 7.25
C LYS A 165 35.70 16.75 7.08
N ARG A 166 35.75 15.43 6.89
CA ARG A 166 37.00 14.70 6.62
C ARG A 166 37.62 15.15 5.30
N LEU A 167 36.82 15.25 4.24
CA LEU A 167 37.29 15.73 2.94
C LEU A 167 37.90 17.13 3.05
N GLN A 168 37.24 18.05 3.77
CA GLN A 168 37.77 19.40 3.98
C GLN A 168 39.11 19.38 4.73
N SER A 169 39.22 18.57 5.79
CA SER A 169 40.48 18.40 6.53
C SER A 169 41.61 17.88 5.64
N GLU A 170 41.33 16.90 4.77
CA GLU A 170 42.31 16.37 3.82
C GLU A 170 42.70 17.41 2.75
N MET A 171 41.74 18.22 2.29
CA MET A 171 42.00 19.32 1.35
C MET A 171 42.90 20.39 1.97
N ASP A 172 42.66 20.76 3.22
CA ASP A 172 43.44 21.75 3.95
C ASP A 172 44.88 21.25 4.17
N GLU A 173 45.06 19.97 4.54
CA GLU A 173 46.39 19.37 4.66
C GLU A 173 47.10 19.25 3.30
N ASN A 174 46.40 18.89 2.22
CA ASN A 174 46.98 18.87 0.89
C ASN A 174 47.47 20.27 0.46
N ALA A 175 46.69 21.30 0.76
CA ALA A 175 47.07 22.69 0.50
C ALA A 175 48.31 23.11 1.31
N ARG A 176 48.40 22.67 2.58
CA ARG A 176 49.58 22.90 3.43
C ARG A 176 50.82 22.22 2.87
N LEU A 177 50.74 20.92 2.56
CA LEU A 177 51.86 20.14 2.02
C LEU A 177 52.38 20.72 0.70
N ARG A 178 51.49 21.22 -0.18
CA ARG A 178 51.90 21.93 -1.41
C ARG A 178 52.75 23.16 -1.12
N LYS A 179 52.35 23.99 -0.14
CA LYS A 179 53.14 25.17 0.26
C LYS A 179 54.50 24.78 0.81
N GLU A 180 54.56 23.73 1.63
CA GLU A 180 55.83 23.22 2.17
C GLU A 180 56.75 22.71 1.06
N LEU A 181 56.19 22.04 0.05
CA LEU A 181 56.91 21.55 -1.14
C LEU A 181 57.47 22.72 -1.96
N ASP A 182 56.65 23.74 -2.25
CA ASP A 182 57.09 24.92 -3.00
C ASP A 182 58.19 25.69 -2.26
N ALA A 183 58.09 25.81 -0.93
CA ALA A 183 59.12 26.41 -0.10
C ALA A 183 60.43 25.60 -0.12
N ALA A 184 60.35 24.26 -0.10
CA ALA A 184 61.52 23.39 -0.20
C ALA A 184 62.19 23.49 -1.57
N ARG A 185 61.42 23.54 -2.66
CA ARG A 185 61.93 23.77 -4.03
C ARG A 185 62.65 25.10 -4.14
N ALA A 186 62.05 26.18 -3.65
CA ALA A 186 62.67 27.50 -3.67
C ALA A 186 64.02 27.54 -2.94
N LYS A 187 64.15 26.78 -1.83
CA LYS A 187 65.44 26.62 -1.12
C LYS A 187 66.48 25.86 -1.96
N LEU A 188 66.08 24.78 -2.63
CA LEU A 188 66.98 24.03 -3.52
C LEU A 188 67.46 24.90 -4.69
N ASP A 189 66.57 25.67 -5.31
CA ASP A 189 66.93 26.58 -6.40
C ASP A 189 67.90 27.68 -5.93
N ALA A 190 67.71 28.20 -4.73
CA ALA A 190 68.63 29.15 -4.12
C ALA A 190 70.03 28.55 -3.91
N ILE A 191 70.11 27.30 -3.41
CA ILE A 191 71.39 26.58 -3.25
C ILE A 191 72.04 26.35 -4.62
N ALA A 192 71.29 25.88 -5.62
CA ALA A 192 71.81 25.65 -6.97
C ALA A 192 72.35 26.94 -7.61
N ASN A 193 71.67 28.07 -7.41
CA ASN A 193 72.15 29.38 -7.86
C ASN A 193 73.44 29.81 -7.15
N ILE A 194 73.53 29.56 -5.83
CA ILE A 194 74.75 29.84 -5.05
C ILE A 194 75.91 28.98 -5.59
N GLU A 195 75.72 27.68 -5.80
CA GLU A 195 76.72 26.76 -6.34
C GLU A 195 77.21 27.22 -7.71
N ARG A 196 76.30 27.62 -8.61
CA ARG A 196 76.65 28.17 -9.91
C ARG A 196 77.53 29.42 -9.78
N SER A 197 77.11 30.38 -8.95
CA SER A 197 77.86 31.63 -8.70
C SER A 197 79.24 31.40 -8.07
N LEU A 198 79.39 30.33 -7.26
CA LEU A 198 80.67 29.93 -6.67
C LEU A 198 81.59 29.31 -7.72
N ASN A 199 81.05 28.47 -8.61
CA ASN A 199 81.82 27.84 -9.67
C ASN A 199 82.29 28.87 -10.72
N GLU A 200 81.45 29.84 -11.07
CA GLU A 200 81.80 30.97 -11.95
C GLU A 200 82.90 31.85 -11.34
N ARG A 201 82.79 32.18 -10.04
CA ARG A 201 83.85 32.92 -9.31
C ARG A 201 85.17 32.15 -9.27
N LYS A 202 85.12 30.82 -9.10
CA LYS A 202 86.30 29.97 -9.05
C LYS A 202 87.00 29.87 -10.41
N SER A 203 86.27 29.77 -11.52
CA SER A 203 86.86 29.71 -12.85
C SER A 203 87.45 31.06 -13.30
N GLY A 204 86.82 32.17 -12.93
CA GLY A 204 87.34 33.53 -13.21
C GLY A 204 88.63 33.88 -12.47
N ASN A 205 88.91 33.20 -11.35
CA ASN A 205 90.14 33.41 -10.56
C ASN A 205 91.34 32.57 -11.05
N THR A 206 91.11 31.56 -11.89
CA THR A 206 92.16 30.68 -12.46
C THR A 206 92.65 31.10 -13.86
N GLY A 207 92.09 32.17 -14.44
CA GLY A 207 92.43 32.65 -15.79
C GLY A 207 93.33 33.89 -15.84
N ARG A 208 94.08 34.19 -14.76
CA ARG A 208 94.94 35.37 -14.67
C ARG A 208 96.38 35.03 -14.30
#